data_AF-A0A3N5SKZ7-F1
#
_entry.id   AF-A0A3N5SKZ7-F1
#
_cell.length_a   1.000
_cell.length_b   1.000
_cell.length_c   1.000
_cell.angle_alpha   90.00
_cell.angle_beta   90.00
_cell.angle_gamma   90.00
#
_symmetry.space_group_name_H-M   'P 1'
#
loop_
_entity.id
_entity.type
_entity.pdbx_description
1 polymer ?
#
loop_
_entity_poly.entity_id
_entity_poly.type
_entity_poly.pdbx_seq_one_letter_code
_entity_poly.pdbx_strand_id
1 'polypeptide(L)'
;MDVLGKRLAGEAALSGELSLSIPKRLGFALEKLNEAHYMARWEAGAEGPHVILGICPYAAIIEKHPELCQMDAAMLAEWMGQPAAQIFRTGKEGSSVCVFALGNKAPPSVSPIA
;
A
#
# COMPACT_ATOMS: atom_id res chain seq x y z
N MET A 1 -4.17 -14.30 -7.65
CA MET A 1 -3.04 -13.33 -7.65
C MET A 1 -2.41 -13.14 -6.27
N ASP A 2 -3.07 -13.59 -5.17
CA ASP A 2 -2.54 -13.46 -3.80
C ASP A 2 -1.22 -14.22 -3.52
N VAL A 3 -0.98 -15.35 -4.22
CA VAL A 3 0.21 -16.19 -3.97
C VAL A 3 1.51 -15.46 -4.34
N LEU A 4 1.48 -14.60 -5.36
CA LEU A 4 2.66 -13.80 -5.75
C LEU A 4 2.91 -12.68 -4.74
N GLY A 5 1.86 -11.99 -4.29
CA GLY A 5 1.95 -10.97 -3.24
C GLY A 5 2.55 -11.52 -1.95
N LYS A 6 2.11 -12.71 -1.53
CA LYS A 6 2.66 -13.40 -0.35
C LYS A 6 4.12 -13.82 -0.50
N ARG A 7 4.56 -14.18 -1.70
CA ARG A 7 5.97 -14.54 -1.95
C ARG A 7 6.88 -13.32 -2.03
N LEU A 8 6.40 -12.23 -2.62
CA LEU A 8 7.12 -10.96 -2.67
C LEU A 8 7.20 -10.27 -1.31
N ALA A 9 6.17 -10.47 -0.46
CA ALA A 9 6.23 -10.07 0.94
C ALA A 9 7.38 -10.74 1.72
N GLY A 10 7.95 -11.82 1.19
CA GLY A 10 9.03 -12.59 1.78
C GLY A 10 8.58 -13.38 3.01
N GLU A 11 9.37 -14.39 3.38
CA GLU A 11 9.22 -15.11 4.65
C GLU A 11 9.37 -14.19 5.90
N ALA A 12 9.71 -12.91 5.72
CA ALA A 12 9.84 -11.91 6.78
C ALA A 12 8.52 -11.54 7.46
N ALA A 13 7.35 -11.88 6.88
CA ALA A 13 6.07 -11.76 7.61
C ALA A 13 5.85 -12.88 8.63
N LEU A 14 6.70 -13.93 8.65
CA LEU A 14 6.50 -15.10 9.49
C LEU A 14 6.86 -14.80 10.96
N SER A 15 5.81 -14.50 11.71
CA SER A 15 5.65 -14.68 13.17
C SER A 15 6.30 -13.64 14.09
N GLY A 16 7.40 -13.00 13.69
CA GLY A 16 8.08 -11.97 14.50
C GLY A 16 7.52 -10.56 14.33
N GLU A 17 7.49 -10.06 13.09
CA GLU A 17 7.16 -8.67 12.77
C GLU A 17 5.73 -8.24 13.14
N LEU A 18 4.74 -9.14 13.10
CA LEU A 18 3.36 -8.82 13.50
C LEU A 18 3.24 -8.50 15.00
N SER A 19 4.19 -8.93 15.82
CA SER A 19 4.27 -8.58 17.25
C SER A 19 4.82 -7.16 17.49
N LEU A 20 5.41 -6.52 16.47
CA LEU A 20 5.93 -5.15 16.57
C LEU A 20 4.79 -4.14 16.61
N SER A 21 5.05 -2.93 17.11
CA SER A 21 4.07 -1.84 17.07
C SER A 21 3.79 -1.38 15.64
N ILE A 22 2.61 -0.80 15.40
CA ILE A 22 2.19 -0.27 14.08
C ILE A 22 3.27 0.61 13.41
N PRO A 23 3.90 1.58 14.11
CA PRO A 23 4.94 2.42 13.49
C PRO A 23 6.17 1.63 13.02
N LYS A 24 6.55 0.57 13.75
CA LYS A 24 7.67 -0.30 13.35
C LYS A 24 7.33 -1.11 12.10
N ARG A 25 6.11 -1.64 12.02
CA ARG A 25 5.64 -2.36 10.82
C ARG A 25 5.54 -1.44 9.62
N LEU A 26 5.09 -0.19 9.81
CA LEU A 26 5.13 0.85 8.78
C LEU A 26 6.56 1.11 8.29
N GLY A 27 7.52 1.28 9.21
CA GLY A 27 8.93 1.46 8.86
C GLY A 27 9.45 0.33 7.98
N PHE A 28 9.20 -0.91 8.38
CA PHE A 28 9.57 -2.10 7.59
C PHE A 28 8.90 -2.12 6.21
N ALA A 29 7.59 -1.90 6.14
CA ALA A 29 6.85 -1.90 4.88
C ALA A 29 7.37 -0.82 3.91
N LEU A 30 7.67 0.38 4.42
CA LEU A 30 8.21 1.47 3.61
C LEU A 30 9.64 1.19 3.14
N GLU A 31 10.47 0.56 3.97
CA GLU A 31 11.81 0.12 3.56
C GLU A 31 11.72 -0.86 2.38
N LYS A 32 10.87 -1.88 2.48
CA LYS A 32 10.66 -2.86 1.41
C LYS A 32 10.08 -2.29 0.13
N LEU A 33 9.12 -1.38 0.23
CA LEU A 33 8.61 -0.66 -0.94
C LEU A 33 9.68 0.22 -1.59
N ASN A 34 10.53 0.86 -0.80
CA ASN A 34 11.59 1.72 -1.32
C ASN A 34 12.75 0.94 -1.94
N GLU A 35 13.08 -0.25 -1.42
CA GLU A 35 13.96 -1.22 -2.11
C GLU A 35 13.43 -1.56 -3.51
N ALA A 36 12.10 -1.59 -3.69
CA ALA A 36 11.43 -1.81 -4.97
C ALA A 36 11.13 -0.51 -5.77
N HIS A 37 11.75 0.63 -5.40
CA HIS A 37 11.66 1.92 -6.09
C HIS A 37 10.28 2.60 -6.12
N TYR A 38 9.43 2.33 -5.13
CA TYR A 38 8.09 2.96 -5.08
C TYR A 38 8.10 4.41 -4.54
N MET A 39 9.22 4.89 -3.99
CA MET A 39 9.29 6.18 -3.28
C MET A 39 8.14 6.33 -2.26
N ALA A 40 8.01 5.30 -1.42
CA ALA A 40 6.95 5.16 -0.46
C ALA A 40 7.18 6.03 0.78
N ARG A 41 6.10 6.67 1.25
CA ARG A 41 6.00 7.35 2.55
C ARG A 41 4.66 7.04 3.21
N TRP A 42 4.46 7.47 4.44
CA TRP A 42 3.16 7.37 5.10
C TRP A 42 2.76 8.68 5.78
N GLU A 43 1.46 8.87 5.93
CA GLU A 43 0.86 10.02 6.59
C GLU A 43 -0.19 9.56 7.61
N ALA A 44 -0.32 10.27 8.72
CA ALA A 44 -1.38 9.99 9.69
C ALA A 44 -2.72 10.52 9.16
N GLY A 45 -3.75 9.68 9.16
CA GLY A 45 -5.14 10.06 8.86
C GLY A 45 -6.06 9.83 10.06
N ALA A 46 -7.22 10.48 10.05
CA ALA A 46 -8.24 10.34 11.10
C ALA A 46 -8.73 8.89 11.26
N GLU A 47 -8.79 8.14 10.16
CA GLU A 47 -9.26 6.75 10.13
C GLU A 47 -8.11 5.72 10.23
N GLY A 48 -6.86 6.20 10.28
CA GLY A 48 -5.67 5.36 10.25
C GLY A 48 -4.57 5.92 9.36
N PRO A 49 -3.40 5.26 9.34
CA PRO A 49 -2.29 5.66 8.49
C PRO A 49 -2.59 5.41 7.01
N HIS A 50 -2.16 6.35 6.16
CA HIS A 50 -2.17 6.22 4.71
C HIS A 50 -0.75 5.97 4.22
N VAL A 51 -0.57 4.97 3.36
CA VAL A 51 0.68 4.71 2.65
C VAL A 51 0.57 5.33 1.25
N ILE A 52 1.55 6.16 0.90
CA ILE A 52 1.61 6.88 -0.37
C ILE A 52 2.79 6.33 -1.17
N LEU A 53 2.52 5.86 -2.38
CA LEU A 53 3.53 5.42 -3.33
C LEU A 53 3.74 6.54 -4.35
N GLY A 54 4.88 7.24 -4.23
CA GLY A 54 5.21 8.41 -5.04
C GLY A 54 5.50 8.07 -6.50
N ILE A 55 6.03 6.88 -6.77
CA ILE A 55 6.28 6.35 -8.11
C ILE A 55 5.75 4.93 -8.19
N CYS A 56 5.00 4.61 -9.24
CA CYS A 56 4.64 3.24 -9.54
C CYS A 56 5.65 2.67 -10.57
N PRO A 57 6.44 1.64 -10.22
CA PRO A 57 7.35 0.98 -11.18
C PRO A 57 6.63 0.44 -12.41
N TYR A 58 5.32 0.18 -12.28
CA TYR A 58 4.46 -0.38 -13.33
C TYR A 58 3.57 0.65 -14.02
N ALA A 59 3.79 1.96 -13.83
CA ALA A 59 2.93 3.02 -14.36
C ALA A 59 2.65 2.89 -15.87
N ALA A 60 3.60 2.42 -16.66
CA ALA A 60 3.46 2.25 -18.10
C ALA A 60 2.45 1.15 -18.52
N ILE A 61 2.17 0.19 -17.63
CA ILE A 61 1.31 -0.98 -17.94
C ILE A 61 0.08 -1.09 -17.03
N ILE A 62 -0.02 -0.23 -16.00
CA ILE A 62 -1.00 -0.35 -14.93
C ILE A 62 -2.45 -0.32 -15.41
N GLU A 63 -2.75 0.44 -16.47
CA GLU A 63 -4.09 0.54 -17.07
C GLU A 63 -4.58 -0.80 -17.64
N LYS A 64 -3.66 -1.61 -18.17
CA LYS A 64 -3.98 -2.95 -18.70
C LYS A 64 -3.90 -4.03 -17.63
N HIS A 65 -3.22 -3.74 -16.52
CA HIS A 65 -2.88 -4.70 -15.47
C HIS A 65 -3.25 -4.19 -14.06
N PRO A 66 -4.55 -3.95 -13.77
CA PRO A 66 -4.99 -3.48 -12.46
C PRO A 66 -4.68 -4.45 -11.31
N GLU A 67 -4.44 -5.72 -11.61
CA GLU A 67 -3.98 -6.75 -10.66
C GLU A 67 -2.68 -6.36 -9.93
N LEU A 68 -1.84 -5.50 -10.51
CA LEU A 68 -0.59 -5.06 -9.89
C LEU A 68 -0.86 -4.16 -8.69
N CYS A 69 -1.88 -3.30 -8.74
CA CYS A 69 -2.32 -2.54 -7.57
C CYS A 69 -2.94 -3.45 -6.49
N GLN A 70 -3.59 -4.53 -6.88
CA GLN A 70 -4.13 -5.52 -5.93
C GLN A 70 -3.01 -6.28 -5.23
N MET A 71 -1.91 -6.56 -5.95
CA MET A 71 -0.71 -7.14 -5.38
C MET A 71 -0.09 -6.20 -4.32
N ASP A 72 0.03 -4.90 -4.61
CA ASP A 72 0.53 -3.91 -3.65
C ASP A 72 -0.35 -3.86 -2.38
N ALA A 73 -1.68 -3.88 -2.54
CA ALA A 73 -2.62 -3.91 -1.42
C ALA A 73 -2.47 -5.19 -0.57
N ALA A 74 -2.35 -6.35 -1.21
CA ALA A 74 -2.20 -7.63 -0.52
C ALA A 74 -0.88 -7.70 0.26
N MET A 75 0.20 -7.19 -0.34
CA MET A 75 1.52 -7.11 0.29
C MET A 75 1.49 -6.21 1.54
N LEU A 76 0.90 -5.02 1.42
CA LEU A 76 0.70 -4.11 2.55
C LEU A 76 -0.16 -4.73 3.64
N ALA A 77 -1.23 -5.44 3.26
CA ALA A 77 -2.11 -6.07 4.24
C ALA A 77 -1.39 -7.16 5.04
N GLU A 78 -0.57 -7.97 4.37
CA GLU A 78 0.24 -9.02 4.99
C GLU A 78 1.27 -8.42 5.97
N TRP A 79 2.06 -7.43 5.54
CA TRP A 79 3.07 -6.79 6.39
C TRP A 79 2.48 -6.01 7.57
N MET A 80 1.32 -5.38 7.37
CA MET A 80 0.69 -4.57 8.40
C MET A 80 -0.18 -5.37 9.38
N GLY A 81 -0.56 -6.60 9.02
CA GLY A 81 -1.48 -7.43 9.79
C GLY A 81 -2.90 -6.87 9.86
N GLN A 82 -3.27 -6.00 8.92
CA GLN A 82 -4.59 -5.37 8.82
C GLN A 82 -4.89 -5.06 7.35
N PRO A 83 -6.16 -4.95 6.95
CA PRO A 83 -6.49 -4.66 5.56
C PRO A 83 -5.89 -3.36 5.04
N ALA A 84 -5.55 -3.36 3.76
CA ALA A 84 -5.10 -2.19 3.02
C ALA A 84 -6.03 -1.97 1.83
N ALA A 85 -6.62 -0.79 1.72
CA ALA A 85 -7.54 -0.42 0.64
C ALA A 85 -6.94 0.69 -0.22
N GLN A 86 -6.87 0.49 -1.54
CA GLN A 86 -6.43 1.55 -2.45
C GLN A 86 -7.54 2.60 -2.58
N ILE A 87 -7.22 3.85 -2.23
CA ILE A 87 -8.14 4.99 -2.27
C ILE A 87 -7.81 5.98 -3.39
N PHE A 88 -6.55 6.02 -3.83
CA PHE A 88 -6.10 6.73 -5.01
C PHE A 88 -5.15 5.87 -5.82
N ARG A 89 -5.14 6.08 -7.15
CA ARG A 89 -4.32 5.32 -8.08
C ARG A 89 -3.78 6.21 -9.20
N THR A 90 -2.50 6.04 -9.52
CA THR A 90 -1.87 6.68 -10.68
C THR A 90 -2.56 6.31 -11.99
N GLY A 91 -2.78 7.29 -12.87
CA GLY A 91 -3.41 7.09 -14.18
C GLY A 91 -4.94 7.17 -14.15
N LYS A 92 -5.54 7.19 -12.95
CA LYS A 92 -6.96 7.46 -12.73
C LYS A 92 -7.13 8.84 -12.07
N GLU A 93 -8.14 9.59 -12.48
CA GLU A 93 -8.50 10.90 -11.88
C GLU A 93 -7.35 11.94 -11.88
N GLY A 94 -6.35 11.79 -12.75
CA GLY A 94 -5.19 12.68 -12.82
C GLY A 94 -4.19 12.52 -11.67
N SER A 95 -4.37 11.52 -10.80
CA SER A 95 -3.41 11.25 -9.72
C SER A 95 -2.09 10.78 -10.32
N SER A 96 -0.98 11.32 -9.81
CA SER A 96 0.38 10.84 -10.09
C SER A 96 0.84 9.77 -9.10
N VAL A 97 0.10 9.57 -8.01
CA VAL A 97 0.46 8.69 -6.89
C VAL A 97 -0.60 7.64 -6.61
N CYS A 98 -0.20 6.54 -5.97
CA CYS A 98 -1.12 5.58 -5.37
C CYS A 98 -1.19 5.81 -3.87
N VAL A 99 -2.39 5.74 -3.29
CA VAL A 99 -2.59 5.89 -1.85
C VAL A 99 -3.40 4.71 -1.33
N PHE A 100 -2.93 4.12 -0.23
CA PHE A 100 -3.55 2.99 0.45
C PHE A 100 -3.89 3.37 1.88
N ALA A 101 -5.15 3.21 2.26
CA ALA A 101 -5.60 3.34 3.65
C ALA A 101 -5.41 2.01 4.37
N LEU A 102 -4.83 2.05 5.58
CA LEU A 102 -4.62 0.89 6.43
C LEU A 102 -5.70 0.82 7.51
N GLY A 103 -6.31 -0.36 7.69
CA GLY A 103 -7.33 -0.64 8.70
C GLY A 103 -8.74 -0.82 8.14
N ASN A 104 -9.69 -1.13 9.03
CA ASN A 104 -11.07 -1.52 8.68
C ASN A 104 -12.07 -0.37 8.59
N LYS A 105 -11.64 0.88 8.79
CA LYS A 105 -12.54 2.02 8.65
C LYS A 105 -12.58 2.42 7.19
N ALA A 106 -13.76 2.32 6.58
CA ALA A 106 -14.00 2.74 5.21
C ALA A 106 -13.46 4.17 5.04
N PRO A 107 -12.75 4.47 3.93
CA PRO A 107 -12.21 5.81 3.73
C PRO A 107 -13.37 6.82 3.78
N PRO A 108 -13.18 7.99 4.43
CA PRO A 108 -14.17 9.05 4.33
C PRO A 108 -14.29 9.37 2.84
N SER A 109 -15.52 9.34 2.33
CA SER A 109 -15.83 9.67 0.94
C SER A 109 -15.11 10.97 0.57
N VAL A 110 -14.09 10.88 -0.28
CA VAL A 110 -13.33 12.06 -0.66
C VAL A 110 -14.22 12.88 -1.56
N SER A 111 -14.72 14.01 -1.05
CA SER A 111 -15.40 15.00 -1.88
C SER A 111 -14.44 15.47 -2.97
N PRO A 112 -14.88 15.55 -4.24
CA PRO A 112 -14.04 16.10 -5.29
C PRO A 112 -13.69 17.53 -4.92
N ILE A 113 -12.40 17.86 -4.99
CA ILE A 113 -11.91 19.22 -4.88
C ILE A 113 -12.51 19.98 -6.08
N ALA A 114 -13.34 20.99 -5.78
CA ALA A 114 -14.01 21.87 -6.74
C ALA A 114 -13.03 22.83 -7.43
#